data_AF-A0A836WGN0-F1
#
_entry.id   AF-A0A836WGN0-F1
#
_cell.length_a   1.000
_cell.length_b   1.000
_cell.length_c   1.000
_cell.angle_alpha   90.00
_cell.angle_beta   90.00
_cell.angle_gamma   90.00
#
_symmetry.space_group_name_H-M   'P 1'
#
loop_
_entity.id
_entity.type
_entity.pdbx_description
1 polymer ?
#
loop_
_entity_poly.entity_id
_entity_poly.type
_entity_poly.pdbx_seq_one_letter_code
_entity_poly.pdbx_strand_id
1 'polypeptide(L)'
;MLSVILFFTIMKGLYVDLDFECLRPLEPLLVGKQVVMALEPSEHLEKELVRQRSFKQVLCNALIASQPRHLFWEQVFQELIICQDASDPLDATGPFMLTRAYDYFSQHETVTIESSERLCPITDEQGWYGILKDNATGAFPKKGSLSIWVVAK
;
A
#
# COMPACT_ATOMS: atom_id res chain seq x y z
N MET A 1 -3.29 -0.04 -11.12
CA MET A 1 -3.78 -1.35 -10.64
C MET A 1 -3.79 -2.46 -11.69
N LEU A 2 -4.41 -2.29 -12.87
CA LEU A 2 -4.41 -3.32 -13.94
C LEU A 2 -3.01 -3.84 -14.31
N SER A 3 -2.02 -2.94 -14.41
CA SER A 3 -0.62 -3.28 -14.62
C SER A 3 -0.03 -4.13 -13.49
N VAL A 4 -0.40 -3.86 -12.24
CA VAL A 4 0.05 -4.57 -11.04
C VAL A 4 -0.53 -5.99 -11.01
N ILE A 5 -1.81 -6.14 -11.32
CA ILE A 5 -2.47 -7.45 -11.40
C ILE A 5 -1.83 -8.29 -12.51
N LEU A 6 -1.64 -7.70 -13.70
CA LEU A 6 -1.00 -8.41 -14.80
C LEU A 6 0.40 -8.85 -14.41
N PHE A 7 1.19 -7.96 -13.79
CA PHE A 7 2.52 -8.26 -13.30
C PHE A 7 2.52 -9.49 -12.36
N PHE A 8 1.68 -9.51 -11.32
CA PHE A 8 1.63 -10.63 -10.38
C PHE A 8 0.91 -11.88 -10.89
N THR A 9 0.18 -11.78 -11.99
CA THR A 9 -0.35 -12.98 -12.66
C THR A 9 0.78 -13.82 -13.27
N ILE A 10 1.89 -13.19 -13.67
CA ILE A 10 2.97 -13.87 -14.39
C ILE A 10 4.31 -13.88 -13.65
N MET A 11 4.56 -12.95 -12.73
CA MET A 11 5.88 -12.77 -12.09
C MET A 11 5.79 -12.72 -10.57
N LYS A 12 6.84 -13.24 -9.91
CA LYS A 12 7.15 -12.90 -8.53
C LYS A 12 7.77 -11.51 -8.52
N GLY A 13 7.41 -10.66 -7.56
CA GLY A 13 8.16 -9.42 -7.41
C GLY A 13 7.66 -8.48 -6.34
N LEU A 14 8.12 -7.24 -6.50
CA LEU A 14 7.75 -6.07 -5.71
C LEU A 14 7.27 -5.00 -6.69
N TYR A 15 6.04 -4.55 -6.48
CA TYR A 15 5.53 -3.30 -7.02
C TYR A 15 5.77 -2.22 -5.98
N VAL A 16 6.36 -1.10 -6.40
CA VAL A 16 6.56 0.06 -5.55
C VAL A 16 6.48 1.33 -6.39
N ASP A 17 5.80 2.36 -5.89
CA ASP A 17 5.78 3.68 -6.52
C ASP A 17 7.18 4.32 -6.52
N LEU A 18 7.45 5.18 -7.50
CA LEU A 18 8.79 5.70 -7.79
C LEU A 18 9.32 6.69 -6.74
N ASP A 19 8.43 7.21 -5.91
CA ASP A 19 8.76 8.12 -4.82
C ASP A 19 9.05 7.37 -3.50
N PHE A 20 9.12 6.04 -3.51
CA PHE A 20 9.55 5.30 -2.34
C PHE A 20 11.07 5.33 -2.16
N GLU A 21 11.52 5.64 -0.96
CA GLU A 21 12.92 5.51 -0.55
C GLU A 21 13.10 4.32 0.40
N CYS A 22 13.92 3.36 -0.02
CA CYS A 22 14.20 2.16 0.75
C CYS A 22 15.37 2.41 1.72
N LEU A 23 15.07 2.60 3.00
CA LEU A 23 16.09 2.90 4.00
C LEU A 23 16.86 1.67 4.49
N ARG A 24 16.25 0.48 4.38
CA ARG A 24 16.78 -0.79 4.89
C ARG A 24 16.33 -1.97 4.03
N PRO A 25 17.06 -3.11 4.03
CA PRO A 25 16.69 -4.28 3.25
C PRO A 25 15.25 -4.74 3.53
N LEU A 26 14.47 -4.94 2.46
CA LEU A 26 13.10 -5.45 2.54
C LEU A 26 13.03 -6.97 2.76
N GLU A 27 14.09 -7.72 2.45
CA GLU A 27 14.11 -9.19 2.52
C GLU A 27 13.53 -9.78 3.83
N PRO A 28 13.87 -9.28 5.05
CA PRO A 28 13.31 -9.80 6.29
C PRO A 28 11.78 -9.67 6.39
N LEU A 29 11.20 -8.73 5.66
CA LEU A 29 9.75 -8.53 5.57
C LEU A 29 9.08 -9.42 4.55
N LEU A 30 9.81 -10.05 3.64
CA LEU A 30 9.25 -10.78 2.48
C LEU A 30 9.47 -12.30 2.57
N VAL A 31 10.53 -12.76 3.24
CA VAL A 31 10.88 -14.18 3.32
C VAL A 31 9.73 -15.01 3.88
N GLY A 32 9.37 -16.07 3.16
CA GLY A 32 8.32 -17.02 3.55
C GLY A 32 6.88 -16.55 3.31
N LYS A 33 6.67 -15.32 2.82
CA LYS A 33 5.33 -14.76 2.60
C LYS A 33 4.88 -14.87 1.14
N GLN A 34 3.57 -14.98 0.93
CA GLN A 34 2.96 -15.15 -0.40
C GLN A 34 2.51 -13.82 -1.01
N VAL A 35 1.78 -13.00 -0.24
CA VAL A 35 1.45 -11.61 -0.56
C VAL A 35 1.83 -10.77 0.64
N VAL A 36 2.43 -9.61 0.40
CA VAL A 36 2.73 -8.61 1.43
C VAL A 36 2.23 -7.25 0.96
N MET A 37 1.42 -6.59 1.77
CA MET A 37 0.95 -5.21 1.57
C MET A 37 1.13 -4.44 2.88
N ALA A 38 1.22 -3.12 2.79
CA ALA A 38 1.28 -2.26 3.97
C ALA A 38 -0.11 -1.72 4.33
N LEU A 39 -0.30 -1.35 5.59
CA LEU A 39 -1.32 -0.40 5.99
C LEU A 39 -0.91 1.03 5.58
N GLU A 40 -1.91 1.84 5.25
CA GLU A 40 -1.80 3.29 5.31
C GLU A 40 -1.62 3.75 6.78
N PRO A 41 -1.01 4.92 7.04
CA PRO A 41 -0.99 5.55 8.36
C PRO A 41 -2.38 5.61 9.01
N SER A 42 -2.46 5.37 10.32
CA SER A 42 -3.74 5.34 11.06
C SER A 42 -4.50 6.66 10.97
N GLU A 43 -3.78 7.78 10.85
CA GLU A 43 -4.28 9.13 10.67
C GLU A 43 -5.12 9.27 9.39
N HIS A 44 -4.90 8.43 8.38
CA HIS A 44 -5.72 8.40 7.18
C HIS A 44 -7.14 7.90 7.47
N LEU A 45 -7.36 7.08 8.50
CA LEU A 45 -8.70 6.62 8.91
C LEU A 45 -9.57 7.76 9.46
N GLU A 46 -8.94 8.81 9.97
CA GLU A 46 -9.64 9.97 10.54
C GLU A 46 -10.12 10.95 9.46
N LYS A 47 -9.67 10.79 8.21
CA LYS A 47 -10.11 11.61 7.08
C LYS A 47 -11.57 11.34 6.76
N GLU A 48 -12.34 12.41 6.54
CA GLU A 48 -13.79 12.35 6.29
C GLU A 48 -14.14 11.38 5.15
N LEU A 49 -13.37 11.41 4.06
CA LEU A 49 -13.55 10.53 2.92
C LEU A 49 -13.39 9.03 3.28
N VAL A 50 -12.56 8.68 4.27
CA VAL A 50 -12.41 7.28 4.71
C VAL A 50 -13.54 6.89 5.65
N ARG A 51 -13.89 7.77 6.59
CA ARG A 51 -14.99 7.54 7.55
C ARG A 51 -16.33 7.27 6.86
N GLN A 52 -16.61 7.95 5.75
CA GLN A 52 -17.83 7.72 4.95
C GLN A 52 -17.95 6.30 4.39
N ARG A 53 -16.84 5.58 4.24
CA ARG A 53 -16.78 4.22 3.69
C ARG A 53 -16.70 3.13 4.77
N SER A 54 -16.62 3.52 6.04
CA SER A 54 -16.62 2.59 7.21
C SER A 54 -15.52 1.53 7.20
N PHE A 55 -14.36 1.84 6.61
CA PHE A 55 -13.21 0.94 6.65
C PHE A 55 -12.62 0.81 8.05
N LYS A 56 -12.23 -0.42 8.43
CA LYS A 56 -11.49 -0.68 9.68
C LYS A 56 -9.99 -0.41 9.55
N GLN A 57 -9.50 -0.54 8.33
CA GLN A 57 -8.10 -0.34 7.93
C GLN A 57 -8.09 0.06 6.46
N VAL A 58 -7.02 0.71 6.01
CA VAL A 58 -6.83 1.00 4.59
C VAL A 58 -5.50 0.39 4.16
N LEU A 59 -5.54 -0.42 3.10
CA LEU A 59 -4.34 -0.99 2.51
C LEU A 59 -3.67 0.02 1.58
N CYS A 60 -2.34 0.10 1.66
CA CYS A 60 -1.54 0.90 0.77
C CYS A 60 -1.40 0.17 -0.58
N ASN A 61 -1.83 0.82 -1.66
CA ASN A 61 -1.70 0.30 -3.01
C ASN A 61 -0.35 0.64 -3.67
N ALA A 62 0.51 1.40 -2.99
CA ALA A 62 1.77 1.93 -3.53
C ALA A 62 2.98 1.02 -3.23
N LEU A 63 2.85 0.02 -2.36
CA LEU A 63 3.89 -0.98 -2.11
C LEU A 63 3.24 -2.36 -1.90
N ILE A 64 3.52 -3.28 -2.83
CA ILE A 64 2.95 -4.63 -2.82
C ILE A 64 4.02 -5.63 -3.24
N ALA A 65 4.22 -6.70 -2.48
CA ALA A 65 5.02 -7.84 -2.91
C ALA A 65 4.13 -9.07 -3.05
N SER A 66 4.37 -9.90 -4.07
CA SER A 66 3.59 -11.10 -4.25
C SER A 66 4.33 -12.19 -5.04
N GLN A 67 4.01 -13.44 -4.72
CA GLN A 67 4.29 -14.61 -5.54
C GLN A 67 3.34 -14.63 -6.76
N PRO A 68 3.78 -15.21 -7.89
CA PRO A 68 2.96 -15.24 -9.08
C PRO A 68 1.70 -16.09 -8.87
N ARG A 69 0.59 -15.70 -9.51
CA ARG A 69 -0.68 -16.43 -9.56
C ARG A 69 -1.34 -16.69 -8.20
N HIS A 70 -1.12 -15.80 -7.24
CA HIS A 70 -1.83 -15.89 -5.96
C HIS A 70 -3.33 -15.58 -6.13
N LEU A 71 -4.22 -16.37 -5.52
CA LEU A 71 -5.69 -16.25 -5.67
C LEU A 71 -6.24 -14.88 -5.26
N PHE A 72 -5.54 -14.17 -4.36
CA PHE A 72 -5.87 -12.80 -4.01
C PHE A 72 -6.05 -11.89 -5.25
N TRP A 73 -5.23 -12.07 -6.29
CA TRP A 73 -5.31 -11.24 -7.49
C TRP A 73 -6.56 -11.50 -8.33
N GLU A 74 -7.18 -12.68 -8.22
CA GLU A 74 -8.49 -12.94 -8.82
C GLU A 74 -9.58 -12.12 -8.13
N GLN A 75 -9.53 -12.03 -6.79
CA GLN A 75 -10.44 -11.17 -6.02
C GLN A 75 -10.24 -9.68 -6.36
N VAL A 76 -8.98 -9.22 -6.45
CA VAL A 76 -8.70 -7.83 -6.86
C VAL A 76 -9.20 -7.57 -8.28
N PHE A 77 -9.07 -8.52 -9.20
CA PHE A 77 -9.58 -8.38 -10.56
C PHE A 77 -11.12 -8.31 -10.59
N GLN A 78 -11.81 -9.10 -9.77
CA GLN A 78 -13.26 -9.00 -9.62
C GLN A 78 -13.69 -7.63 -9.09
N GLU A 79 -13.03 -7.12 -8.06
CA GLU A 79 -13.31 -5.79 -7.52
C GLU A 79 -13.07 -4.67 -8.53
N LEU A 80 -12.04 -4.78 -9.38
CA LEU A 80 -11.82 -3.82 -10.46
C LEU A 80 -12.99 -3.77 -11.46
N ILE A 81 -13.56 -4.93 -11.81
CA ILE A 81 -14.71 -4.98 -12.72
C ILE A 81 -15.93 -4.33 -12.05
N ILE A 82 -16.16 -4.64 -10.77
CA ILE A 82 -17.28 -4.07 -9.99
C ILE A 82 -17.14 -2.55 -9.89
N CYS A 83 -15.92 -2.06 -9.67
CA CYS A 83 -15.64 -0.64 -9.45
C CYS A 83 -15.27 0.13 -10.73
N GLN A 84 -15.40 -0.46 -11.93
CA GLN A 84 -14.90 0.14 -13.18
C GLN A 84 -15.55 1.50 -13.51
N ASP A 85 -16.79 1.70 -13.07
CA ASP A 85 -17.58 2.91 -13.32
C ASP A 85 -17.54 3.89 -12.13
N ALA A 86 -16.75 3.60 -11.09
CA ALA A 86 -16.60 4.50 -9.96
C ALA A 86 -15.88 5.79 -10.38
N SER A 87 -16.47 6.93 -10.02
CA SER A 87 -15.93 8.24 -10.39
C SER A 87 -14.70 8.66 -9.57
N ASP A 88 -14.58 8.15 -8.34
CA ASP A 88 -13.45 8.41 -7.45
C ASP A 88 -12.32 7.41 -7.74
N PRO A 89 -11.12 7.86 -8.15
CA PRO A 89 -9.99 6.97 -8.39
C PRO A 89 -9.62 6.09 -7.19
N LEU A 90 -9.84 6.57 -5.96
CA LEU A 90 -9.59 5.81 -4.74
C LEU A 90 -10.47 4.56 -4.67
N ASP A 91 -11.72 4.68 -5.15
CA ASP A 91 -12.68 3.58 -5.24
C ASP A 91 -12.57 2.77 -6.52
N ALA A 92 -12.15 3.38 -7.64
CA ALA A 92 -12.09 2.68 -8.92
C ALA A 92 -10.89 1.72 -8.96
N THR A 93 -9.71 2.20 -8.57
CA THR A 93 -8.45 1.45 -8.71
C THR A 93 -7.45 1.68 -7.59
N GLY A 94 -7.78 2.54 -6.63
CA GLY A 94 -6.90 2.97 -5.55
C GLY A 94 -7.03 2.14 -4.28
N PRO A 95 -6.63 2.71 -3.13
CA PRO A 95 -6.54 1.97 -1.88
C PRO A 95 -7.88 1.48 -1.34
N PHE A 96 -9.01 2.13 -1.66
CA PHE A 96 -10.34 1.67 -1.19
C PHE A 96 -10.83 0.45 -1.94
N MET A 97 -10.59 0.40 -3.26
CA MET A 97 -10.84 -0.80 -4.05
C MET A 97 -10.01 -1.97 -3.53
N LEU A 98 -8.71 -1.76 -3.32
CA LEU A 98 -7.81 -2.80 -2.82
C LEU A 98 -8.21 -3.28 -1.41
N THR A 99 -8.63 -2.35 -0.55
CA THR A 99 -9.11 -2.67 0.80
C THR A 99 -10.38 -3.52 0.74
N ARG A 100 -11.36 -3.19 -0.11
CA ARG A 100 -12.55 -4.03 -0.33
C ARG A 100 -12.20 -5.41 -0.87
N ALA A 101 -11.26 -5.49 -1.82
CA ALA A 101 -10.79 -6.77 -2.35
C ALA A 101 -10.22 -7.64 -1.24
N TYR A 102 -9.45 -7.06 -0.32
CA TYR A 102 -8.97 -7.76 0.85
C TYR A 102 -10.11 -8.17 1.78
N ASP A 103 -11.01 -7.26 2.15
CA ASP A 103 -12.13 -7.54 3.07
C ASP A 103 -13.06 -8.67 2.57
N TYR A 104 -13.20 -8.83 1.25
CA TYR A 104 -13.98 -9.90 0.63
C TYR A 104 -13.19 -11.19 0.39
N PHE A 105 -11.86 -11.17 0.49
CA PHE A 105 -11.03 -12.33 0.20
C PHE A 105 -11.04 -13.33 1.36
N SER A 106 -11.43 -14.58 1.12
CA SER A 106 -11.62 -15.54 2.22
C SER A 106 -10.32 -16.08 2.86
N GLN A 107 -9.19 -16.07 2.14
CA GLN A 107 -7.93 -16.70 2.59
C GLN A 107 -6.96 -15.66 3.17
N HIS A 108 -7.42 -14.84 4.12
CA HIS A 108 -6.63 -13.76 4.70
C HIS A 108 -5.27 -14.22 5.26
N GLU A 109 -5.15 -15.45 5.75
CA GLU A 109 -3.92 -16.03 6.29
C GLU A 109 -2.77 -16.12 5.27
N THR A 110 -3.10 -16.07 3.98
CA THR A 110 -2.13 -16.09 2.88
C THR A 110 -1.62 -14.70 2.50
N VAL A 111 -2.28 -13.65 2.99
CA VAL A 111 -1.96 -12.25 2.74
C VAL A 111 -1.42 -11.61 4.02
N THR A 112 -0.14 -11.26 4.00
CA THR A 112 0.48 -10.56 5.13
C THR A 112 0.23 -9.06 5.00
N ILE A 113 -0.40 -8.48 6.02
CA ILE A 113 -0.56 -7.04 6.17
C ILE A 113 0.49 -6.54 7.16
N GLU A 114 1.44 -5.76 6.65
CA GLU A 114 2.50 -5.13 7.42
C GLU A 114 2.07 -3.77 7.95
N SER A 115 2.64 -3.38 9.09
CA SER A 115 2.31 -2.11 9.74
C SER A 115 2.81 -0.91 8.93
N SER A 116 2.07 0.19 8.99
CA SER A 116 2.44 1.43 8.33
C SER A 116 3.79 1.94 8.86
N GLU A 117 4.09 1.78 10.15
CA GLU A 117 5.34 2.24 10.77
C GLU A 117 6.60 1.60 10.16
N ARG A 118 6.46 0.45 9.49
CA ARG A 118 7.58 -0.27 8.86
C ARG A 118 7.70 0.01 7.36
N LEU A 119 6.59 0.25 6.66
CA LEU A 119 6.58 0.37 5.20
C LEU A 119 6.10 1.74 4.69
N CYS A 120 5.11 2.34 5.34
CA CYS A 120 4.50 3.62 4.96
C CYS A 120 4.25 4.50 6.21
N PRO A 121 5.30 4.94 6.94
CA PRO A 121 5.18 5.54 8.28
C PRO A 121 4.71 7.00 8.26
N ILE A 122 4.41 7.54 7.08
CA ILE A 122 4.32 8.98 6.83
C ILE A 122 3.03 9.27 6.08
N THR A 123 2.30 10.27 6.56
CA THR A 123 1.09 10.75 5.88
C THR A 123 1.44 11.59 4.66
N ASP A 124 0.52 11.69 3.71
CA ASP A 124 0.59 12.63 2.59
C ASP A 124 0.89 14.07 3.04
N GLU A 125 0.22 14.54 4.10
CA GLU A 125 0.45 15.85 4.71
C GLU A 125 1.90 16.00 5.20
N GLN A 126 2.43 15.01 5.93
CA GLN A 126 3.79 15.04 6.45
C GLN A 126 4.83 15.05 5.32
N GLY A 127 4.58 14.29 4.25
CA GLY A 127 5.40 14.28 3.03
C GLY A 127 5.39 15.63 2.31
N TRP A 128 4.20 16.20 2.06
CA TRP A 128 4.07 17.48 1.35
C TRP A 128 4.66 18.67 2.11
N TYR A 129 4.48 18.70 3.43
CA TYR A 129 4.98 19.79 4.26
C TYR A 129 6.42 19.58 4.75
N GLY A 130 7.06 18.46 4.40
CA GLY A 130 8.45 18.17 4.77
C GLY A 130 8.66 18.11 6.28
N ILE A 131 7.66 17.65 7.03
CA ILE A 131 7.66 17.64 8.51
C ILE A 131 8.60 16.57 9.08
N LEU A 132 9.19 15.75 8.22
CA LEU A 132 10.08 14.66 8.61
C LEU A 132 11.43 15.24 9.04
N LYS A 133 11.91 14.83 10.20
CA LYS A 133 13.33 14.94 10.51
C LYS A 133 13.97 13.63 10.06
N ASP A 134 15.01 13.71 9.25
CA ASP A 134 15.88 12.57 9.04
C ASP A 134 16.44 12.16 10.41
N ASN A 135 16.09 10.98 10.89
CA ASN A 135 16.58 10.48 12.18
C ASN A 135 18.06 10.10 12.15
N ALA A 136 18.68 9.99 10.96
CA ALA A 136 20.10 9.73 10.80
C ALA A 136 20.95 11.02 10.71
N THR A 137 20.41 12.12 10.17
CA THR A 137 21.16 13.38 9.97
C THR A 137 20.60 14.60 10.71
N GLY A 138 19.39 14.52 11.26
CA GLY A 138 18.67 15.64 11.85
C GLY A 138 18.19 16.69 10.83
N ALA A 139 18.38 16.46 9.54
CA ALA A 139 18.01 17.39 8.47
C ALA A 139 16.54 17.22 8.06
N PHE A 140 15.87 18.33 7.75
CA PHE A 140 14.56 18.28 7.08
C PHE A 140 14.77 17.89 5.61
N PRO A 141 13.93 17.01 5.03
CA PRO A 141 13.91 16.84 3.59
C PRO A 141 13.57 18.19 2.94
N LYS A 142 14.20 18.46 1.80
CA LYS A 142 13.96 19.71 1.08
C LYS A 142 12.48 19.81 0.72
N LYS A 143 11.89 20.98 0.98
CA LYS A 143 10.52 21.34 0.59
C LYS A 143 10.27 20.92 -0.86
N GLY A 144 9.31 20.02 -1.09
CA GLY A 144 8.96 19.49 -2.41
C GLY A 144 9.53 18.13 -2.79
N SER A 145 10.21 17.41 -1.89
CA SER A 145 10.56 15.99 -2.10
C SER A 145 9.35 15.12 -1.76
N LEU A 146 8.73 14.50 -2.76
CA LEU A 146 7.54 13.65 -2.63
C LEU A 146 7.84 12.26 -2.02
N SER A 147 9.01 12.05 -1.43
CA SER A 147 9.44 10.70 -1.11
C SER A 147 8.78 10.09 0.14
N ILE A 148 8.17 8.91 -0.03
CA ILE A 148 7.61 8.07 1.03
C ILE A 148 8.71 7.11 1.49
N TRP A 149 8.91 6.96 2.80
CA TRP A 149 10.08 6.26 3.33
C TRP A 149 9.73 4.88 3.84
N VAL A 150 10.41 3.84 3.35
CA VAL A 150 10.29 2.48 3.88
C VAL A 150 11.28 2.30 5.01
N VAL A 151 10.79 2.16 6.24
CA VAL A 151 11.62 1.91 7.44
C VAL A 151 11.60 0.42 7.77
N ALA A 152 12.29 -0.42 7.00
CA ALA A 152 12.37 -1.84 7.32
C ALA A 152 13.12 -2.03 8.67
N LYS A 153 12.50 -2.71 9.65
CA LYS A 153 13.14 -3.08 10.95
C LYS A 153 13.53 -4.53 11.03
#